data_AF-A0A1G3HC12-F1
#
_entry.id   AF-A0A1G3HC12-F1
#
_cell.length_a   1.000
_cell.length_b   1.000
_cell.length_c   1.000
_cell.angle_alpha   90.00
_cell.angle_beta   90.00
_cell.angle_gamma   90.00
#
_symmetry.space_group_name_H-M   'P 1'
#
loop_
_entity.id
_entity.type
_entity.pdbx_description
1 polymer ?
#
loop_
_entity_poly.entity_id
_entity_poly.type
_entity_poly.pdbx_seq_one_letter_code
_entity_poly.pdbx_strand_id
1 'polypeptide(L)'
;MRIGIDFDNTLVGYDGLFSRLTRERRWLTGRTARTKAQIKRALIAEDGHDLRWQRLQADAYGPRIIEAHASPGALEFVAKARRGGHEVYVVSHKSERSHLDPSIRLRDCARLWLARNGARLPKDRVLFASTRDEKIRMIERLGLDVFIDDLPEVLAHPDFPSRTEKIHLRPKLPWREISRRVDALAQIGADAAAAIHRATGRPCVRATAVRSKGNNRLFRVALEGGTHVLLKRYLVDPRDTRPRARTEFNGLSLLWEGGLRDAPQPIALDPAERFASFSWIPGKPMKGMRPTNDHVIQAASFLRRLRKLSGRSRRRWTTPAADSRSRLSDYAAHIRRRLARVRDGARALGNREALQLVEVSVIPAIHAVIRRLERRAKEAGLSYDAPQPPRERMLSPSDFGFHNAVLCPDGRVRFLDLEYFGWDDPAKLIADFFNHAGQKPLSARQRALFLDRFCRGWSGASAFRRRLDLVLEPISLEWVLIALNVLSSETLARRRFSDPSLDRRRLVAARLRAARARLQRIPTC
;
A
#
# COMPACT_ATOMS: atom_id res chain seq x y z
N MET A 1 8.89 15.94 3.88
CA MET A 1 8.30 15.84 5.23
C MET A 1 8.89 16.93 6.10
N ARG A 2 8.12 17.35 7.10
CA ARG A 2 8.53 18.23 8.20
C ARG A 2 8.83 17.39 9.44
N ILE A 3 10.08 17.45 9.91
CA ILE A 3 10.57 16.64 11.03
C ILE A 3 10.94 17.59 12.17
N GLY A 4 10.30 17.45 13.32
CA GLY A 4 10.71 18.14 14.54
C GLY A 4 11.55 17.24 15.44
N ILE A 5 12.52 17.85 16.11
CA ILE A 5 13.43 17.20 17.02
C ILE A 5 13.50 18.04 18.30
N ASP A 6 13.34 17.41 19.46
CA ASP A 6 13.66 18.07 20.73
C ASP A 6 15.17 18.34 20.85
N PHE A 7 15.54 19.37 21.59
CA PHE A 7 16.92 19.77 21.75
C PHE A 7 17.63 19.03 22.90
N ASP A 8 17.06 19.07 24.11
CA ASP A 8 17.78 18.76 25.34
C ASP A 8 17.68 17.26 25.70
N ASN A 9 18.81 16.53 25.71
CA ASN A 9 18.89 15.05 25.82
C ASN A 9 18.41 14.30 24.57
N THR A 10 17.78 14.96 23.60
CA THR A 10 17.45 14.39 22.29
C THR A 10 18.56 14.68 21.27
N LEU A 11 18.79 15.94 20.91
CA LEU A 11 19.87 16.33 19.99
C LEU A 11 21.22 16.49 20.71
N VAL A 12 21.21 17.10 21.90
CA VAL A 12 22.40 17.32 22.74
C VAL A 12 22.46 16.26 23.84
N GLY A 13 23.59 15.57 23.95
CA GLY A 13 23.87 14.62 25.03
C GLY A 13 24.59 15.29 26.20
N TYR A 14 23.99 15.25 27.39
CA TYR A 14 24.50 15.96 28.56
C TYR A 14 25.34 15.10 29.52
N ASP A 15 25.25 13.77 29.46
CA ASP A 15 25.89 12.87 30.45
C ASP A 15 27.39 13.13 30.59
N GLY A 16 28.11 13.25 29.47
CA GLY A 16 29.54 13.53 29.46
C GLY A 16 29.91 14.90 30.06
N LEU A 17 29.09 15.92 29.79
CA LEU A 17 29.29 17.27 30.31
C LEU A 17 29.06 17.32 31.83
N PHE A 18 27.94 16.79 32.31
CA PHE A 18 27.66 16.76 33.76
C PHE A 18 28.72 15.95 34.52
N SER A 19 29.14 14.80 33.99
CA SER A 19 30.25 14.03 34.55
C SER A 19 31.57 14.82 34.64
N ARG A 20 31.85 15.70 33.69
CA ARG A 20 33.06 16.54 33.69
C ARG A 20 32.96 17.65 34.72
N LEU A 21 31.88 18.43 34.69
CA LEU A 21 31.64 19.54 35.62
C LEU A 21 31.67 19.10 37.08
N THR A 22 31.09 17.93 37.37
CA THR A 22 31.05 17.40 38.74
C THR A 22 32.44 17.00 39.24
N ARG A 23 33.31 16.49 38.35
CA ARG A 23 34.71 16.16 38.66
C ARG A 23 35.57 17.41 38.86
N GLU A 24 35.42 18.40 37.99
CA GLU A 24 36.14 19.68 38.12
C GLU A 24 35.83 20.38 39.45
N ARG A 25 34.57 20.34 39.87
CA ARG A 25 34.12 20.90 41.15
C ARG A 25 34.42 20.01 42.37
N ARG A 26 34.95 18.79 42.15
CA ARG A 26 35.22 17.78 43.20
C ARG A 26 34.01 17.44 44.07
N TRP A 27 32.80 17.53 43.52
CA TRP A 27 31.53 17.36 44.26
C TRP A 27 31.10 15.91 44.46
N LEU A 28 31.68 14.97 43.72
CA LEU A 28 31.46 13.54 43.90
C LEU A 28 32.79 12.80 43.78
N THR A 29 33.08 11.91 44.71
CA THR A 29 34.28 11.07 44.71
C THR A 29 34.09 9.84 43.81
N GLY A 30 35.13 9.47 43.05
CA GLY A 30 35.14 8.31 42.15
C GLY A 30 35.45 8.63 40.69
N ARG A 31 36.21 7.74 40.02
CA ARG A 31 36.64 7.89 38.61
C ARG A 31 35.61 7.42 37.58
N THR A 32 34.51 6.81 38.00
CA THR A 32 33.51 6.26 37.09
C THR A 32 32.64 7.35 36.47
N ALA A 33 32.45 7.30 35.15
CA ALA A 33 31.52 8.16 34.44
C ALA A 33 30.09 7.88 34.95
N ARG A 34 29.36 8.94 35.30
CA ARG A 34 27.98 8.87 35.81
C ARG A 34 27.03 9.55 34.83
N THR A 35 25.84 8.99 34.66
CA THR A 35 24.78 9.66 33.91
C THR A 35 24.27 10.87 34.67
N LYS A 36 23.66 11.82 33.96
CA LYS A 36 22.98 12.99 34.51
C LYS A 36 22.02 12.61 35.64
N ALA A 37 21.25 11.53 35.45
CA ALA A 37 20.29 11.04 36.46
C ALA A 37 20.98 10.43 37.69
N GLN A 38 22.14 9.78 37.54
CA GLN A 38 22.94 9.30 38.66
C GLN A 38 23.56 10.45 39.45
N ILE A 39 24.08 11.48 38.75
CA ILE A 39 24.65 12.67 39.38
C ILE A 39 23.60 13.42 40.19
N LYS A 40 22.42 13.68 39.62
CA LYS A 40 21.30 14.33 40.32
C LYS A 40 20.95 13.60 41.61
N ARG A 41 20.76 12.28 41.54
CA ARG A 41 20.39 11.47 42.72
C ARG A 41 21.47 11.49 43.79
N ALA A 42 22.75 11.39 43.40
CA ALA A 42 23.85 11.40 44.36
C ALA A 42 23.97 12.74 45.10
N LEU A 43 23.90 13.86 44.38
CA LEU A 43 24.01 15.19 45.00
C LEU A 43 22.85 15.49 45.94
N ILE A 44 21.61 15.19 45.52
CA ILE A 44 20.43 15.41 46.38
C ILE A 44 20.47 14.52 47.62
N ALA A 45 20.92 13.27 47.47
CA ALA A 45 21.05 12.36 48.62
C ALA A 45 22.13 12.82 49.62
N GLU A 46 23.20 13.45 49.14
CA GLU A 46 24.28 13.98 49.99
C GLU A 46 23.90 15.30 50.68
N ASP A 47 23.19 16.19 49.97
CA ASP A 47 22.81 17.53 50.46
C ASP A 47 21.48 17.58 51.23
N GLY A 48 20.57 16.65 50.96
CA GLY A 48 19.16 16.76 51.36
C GLY A 48 18.37 17.83 50.59
N HIS A 49 18.99 18.51 49.63
CA HIS A 49 18.38 19.55 48.78
C HIS A 49 19.06 19.59 47.40
N ASP A 50 18.56 20.39 46.44
CA ASP A 50 19.02 20.33 45.05
C ASP A 50 19.89 21.53 44.60
N LEU A 51 20.42 22.34 45.51
CA LEU A 51 21.20 23.55 45.18
C LEU A 51 22.46 23.25 44.36
N ARG A 52 23.26 22.22 44.72
CA ARG A 52 24.41 21.79 43.89
C ARG A 52 23.94 21.35 42.51
N TRP A 53 22.81 20.64 42.43
CA TRP A 53 22.22 20.22 41.17
C TRP A 53 21.79 21.41 40.30
N GLN A 54 21.10 22.40 40.87
CA GLN A 54 20.69 23.62 40.16
C GLN A 54 21.91 24.38 39.61
N ARG A 55 22.99 24.50 40.39
CA ARG A 55 24.25 25.14 39.95
C ARG A 55 24.88 24.42 38.75
N LEU A 56 24.91 23.09 38.78
CA LEU A 56 25.36 22.29 37.63
C LEU A 56 24.48 22.50 36.40
N GLN A 57 23.16 22.59 36.57
CA GLN A 57 22.24 22.87 35.47
C GLN A 57 22.48 24.25 34.85
N ALA A 58 22.70 25.29 35.66
CA ALA A 58 22.99 26.64 35.18
C ALA A 58 24.26 26.69 34.32
N ASP A 59 25.34 26.04 34.76
CA ASP A 59 26.58 25.94 33.98
C ASP A 59 26.38 25.15 32.69
N ALA A 60 25.82 23.93 32.81
CA ALA A 60 25.74 22.97 31.72
C ALA A 60 24.79 23.42 30.60
N TYR A 61 23.66 24.03 30.95
CA TYR A 61 22.69 24.54 29.97
C TYR A 61 22.99 25.97 29.51
N GLY A 62 23.79 26.70 30.27
CA GLY A 62 24.23 28.06 29.95
C GLY A 62 25.56 28.04 29.18
N PRO A 63 26.60 28.74 29.67
CA PRO A 63 27.81 29.00 28.89
C PRO A 63 28.58 27.74 28.50
N ARG A 64 28.51 26.68 29.31
CA ARG A 64 29.28 25.45 29.07
C ARG A 64 28.58 24.42 28.21
N ILE A 65 27.38 24.73 27.70
CA ILE A 65 26.71 23.85 26.73
C ILE A 65 27.59 23.57 25.51
N ILE A 66 28.47 24.52 25.13
CA ILE A 66 29.37 24.40 23.97
C ILE A 66 30.29 23.18 24.01
N GLU A 67 30.51 22.64 25.21
CA GLU A 67 31.32 21.45 25.47
C GLU A 67 30.54 20.14 25.48
N ALA A 68 29.20 20.20 25.43
CA ALA A 68 28.35 19.03 25.29
C ALA A 68 28.51 18.45 23.87
N HIS A 69 28.50 17.13 23.78
CA HIS A 69 28.50 16.43 22.50
C HIS A 69 27.08 16.20 22.02
N ALA A 70 26.91 16.10 20.69
CA ALA A 70 25.65 15.66 20.14
C ALA A 70 25.38 14.20 20.56
N SER A 71 24.10 13.86 20.71
CA SER A 71 23.71 12.47 20.89
C SER A 71 24.25 11.62 19.72
N PRO A 72 24.81 10.42 19.97
CA PRO A 72 25.45 9.61 18.94
C PRO A 72 24.55 9.36 17.71
N GLY A 73 24.98 9.82 16.53
CA GLY A 73 24.25 9.70 15.27
C GLY A 73 23.17 10.78 15.01
N ALA A 74 22.92 11.70 15.95
CA ALA A 74 21.88 12.72 15.79
C ALA A 74 22.18 13.73 14.68
N LEU A 75 23.43 14.23 14.61
CA LEU A 75 23.85 15.18 13.56
C LEU A 75 23.90 14.50 12.19
N GLU A 76 24.32 13.24 12.12
CA GLU A 76 24.28 12.44 10.90
C GLU A 76 22.85 12.28 10.39
N PHE A 77 21.90 12.03 11.29
CA PHE A 77 20.48 12.00 10.97
C PHE A 77 19.99 13.34 10.41
N VAL A 78 20.30 14.47 11.07
CA VAL A 78 19.90 15.81 10.59
C VAL A 78 20.47 16.08 9.20
N ALA A 79 21.75 15.80 8.98
CA ALA A 79 22.39 15.99 7.68
C ALA A 79 21.77 15.08 6.60
N LYS A 80 21.49 13.82 6.92
CA LYS A 80 20.82 12.89 6.00
C LYS A 80 19.40 13.34 5.67
N ALA A 81 18.60 13.72 6.66
CA ALA A 81 17.22 14.18 6.46
C ALA A 81 17.17 15.42 5.55
N ARG A 82 18.06 16.38 5.77
CA ARG A 82 18.19 17.57 4.90
C ARG A 82 18.59 17.22 3.47
N ARG A 83 19.57 16.32 3.28
CA ARG A 83 19.95 15.83 1.94
C ARG A 83 18.80 15.10 1.24
N GLY A 84 17.92 14.45 1.99
CA GLY A 84 16.67 13.85 1.50
C GLY A 84 15.55 14.85 1.20
N GLY A 85 15.81 16.16 1.26
CA GLY A 85 14.83 17.21 1.00
C GLY A 85 13.80 17.39 2.11
N HIS A 86 14.06 16.90 3.33
CA HIS A 86 13.17 17.13 4.47
C HIS A 86 13.43 18.48 5.14
N GLU A 87 12.36 19.09 5.65
CA GLU A 87 12.46 20.27 6.50
C GLU A 87 12.66 19.82 7.94
N VAL A 88 13.83 20.11 8.51
CA VAL A 88 14.16 19.77 9.90
C VAL A 88 13.99 21.00 10.78
N TYR A 89 13.24 20.82 11.87
CA TYR A 89 12.97 21.81 12.91
C TYR A 89 13.52 21.32 14.24
N VAL A 90 14.08 22.24 15.03
CA VAL A 90 14.31 22.04 16.46
C VAL A 90 13.18 22.73 17.19
N VAL A 91 12.40 21.96 17.95
CA VAL A 91 11.28 22.47 18.74
C VAL A 91 11.43 21.93 20.15
N SER A 92 11.78 22.80 21.10
CA SER A 92 12.09 22.37 22.46
C SER A 92 11.54 23.32 23.50
N HIS A 93 11.16 22.79 24.66
CA HIS A 93 10.79 23.58 25.82
C HIS A 93 12.07 23.96 26.55
N LYS A 94 12.42 25.24 26.55
CA LYS A 94 13.64 25.75 27.17
C LYS A 94 13.41 27.15 27.75
N SER A 95 13.72 27.29 29.04
CA SER A 95 13.69 28.58 29.73
C SER A 95 14.57 29.59 29.01
N GLU A 96 14.13 30.86 28.98
CA GLU A 96 14.87 31.91 28.30
C GLU A 96 16.16 32.29 29.01
N ARG A 97 16.09 32.38 30.34
CA ARG A 97 17.18 32.77 31.22
C ARG A 97 17.43 31.70 32.28
N SER A 98 18.65 31.66 32.79
CA SER A 98 18.99 30.80 33.93
C SER A 98 18.25 31.28 35.18
N HIS A 99 17.78 30.34 36.00
CA HIS A 99 17.10 30.67 37.27
C HIS A 99 18.09 31.17 38.33
N LEU A 100 19.34 30.71 38.28
CA LEU A 100 20.40 31.12 39.22
C LEU A 100 21.12 32.41 38.81
N ASP A 101 21.20 32.68 37.52
CA ASP A 101 21.82 33.89 36.99
C ASP A 101 21.00 34.40 35.79
N PRO A 102 20.06 35.33 36.02
CA PRO A 102 19.21 35.87 34.98
C PRO A 102 19.97 36.53 33.82
N SER A 103 21.23 36.93 33.99
CA SER A 103 22.03 37.51 32.91
C SER A 103 22.32 36.50 31.77
N ILE A 104 22.34 35.21 32.10
CA ILE A 104 22.62 34.12 31.16
C ILE A 104 21.36 33.78 30.35
N ARG A 105 21.41 34.01 29.03
CA ARG A 105 20.35 33.66 28.07
C ARG A 105 20.53 32.23 27.52
N LEU A 106 19.84 31.27 28.13
CA LEU A 106 19.96 29.83 27.82
C LEU A 106 19.58 29.48 26.36
N ARG A 107 18.57 30.17 25.81
CA ARG A 107 18.15 29.97 24.40
C ARG A 107 19.25 30.39 23.42
N ASP A 108 20.04 31.40 23.76
CA ASP A 108 21.14 31.86 22.91
C ASP A 108 22.34 30.92 23.01
N CYS A 109 22.63 30.40 24.20
CA CYS A 109 23.62 29.34 24.38
C CYS A 109 23.28 28.10 23.53
N ALA A 110 22.01 27.67 23.50
CA ALA A 110 21.54 26.58 22.65
C ALA A 110 21.70 26.87 21.15
N ARG A 111 21.37 28.09 20.70
CA ARG A 111 21.58 28.52 19.30
C ARG A 111 23.07 28.52 18.93
N LEU A 112 23.93 28.99 19.82
CA LEU A 112 25.37 28.97 19.63
C LEU A 112 25.90 27.54 19.49
N TRP A 113 25.42 26.62 20.33
CA TRP A 113 25.76 25.20 20.23
C TRP A 113 25.37 24.61 18.87
N LEU A 114 24.14 24.88 18.40
CA LEU A 114 23.65 24.43 17.09
C LEU A 114 24.48 24.98 15.93
N ALA A 115 24.90 26.23 16.03
CA ALA A 115 25.73 26.88 15.02
C ALA A 115 27.12 26.25 14.93
N ARG A 116 27.74 25.94 16.08
CA ARG A 116 29.10 25.37 16.15
C ARG A 116 29.16 23.89 15.79
N ASN A 117 28.20 23.08 16.24
CA ASN A 117 28.22 21.63 16.08
C ASN A 117 27.64 21.14 14.74
N GLY A 118 27.35 22.05 13.81
CA GLY A 118 27.08 21.69 12.41
C GLY A 118 25.63 21.37 12.05
N ALA A 119 24.66 21.61 12.95
CA ALA A 119 23.25 21.50 12.59
C ALA A 119 22.85 22.55 11.52
N ARG A 120 23.49 23.74 11.55
CA ARG A 120 23.34 24.87 10.62
C ARG A 120 21.92 25.00 10.07
N LEU A 121 20.95 24.97 10.98
CA LEU A 121 19.55 25.15 10.65
C LEU A 121 19.26 26.65 10.51
N PRO A 122 18.40 27.05 9.56
CA PRO A 122 17.87 28.40 9.51
C PRO A 122 17.27 28.83 10.86
N LYS A 123 17.41 30.11 11.22
CA LYS A 123 16.98 30.64 12.54
C LYS A 123 15.48 30.41 12.80
N ASP A 124 14.66 30.53 11.76
CA ASP A 124 13.21 30.27 11.77
C ASP A 124 12.84 28.80 12.01
N ARG A 125 13.81 27.88 11.94
CA ARG A 125 13.61 26.45 12.23
C ARG A 125 14.12 26.03 13.60
N VAL A 126 14.60 26.96 14.42
CA VAL A 126 15.04 26.72 15.80
C VAL A 126 14.12 27.48 16.75
N LEU A 127 13.14 26.76 17.30
CA LEU A 127 12.01 27.30 18.04
C LEU A 127 12.05 26.81 19.48
N PHE A 128 12.03 27.75 20.42
CA PHE A 128 11.98 27.45 21.85
C PHE A 128 10.65 27.91 22.44
N ALA A 129 10.00 27.02 23.17
CA ALA A 129 8.80 27.29 23.93
C ALA A 129 9.14 27.56 25.40
N SER A 130 8.36 28.41 26.06
CA SER A 130 8.48 28.72 27.49
C SER A 130 7.74 27.71 28.36
N THR A 131 6.77 26.99 27.79
CA THR A 131 6.04 25.92 28.47
C THR A 131 5.95 24.67 27.60
N ARG A 132 5.55 23.54 28.21
CA ARG A 132 5.28 22.30 27.47
C ARG A 132 4.08 22.47 26.54
N ASP A 133 3.03 23.14 26.98
CA ASP A 133 1.82 23.35 26.16
C ASP A 133 2.11 24.21 24.93
N GLU A 134 2.94 25.24 25.09
CA GLU A 134 3.44 26.03 23.96
C GLU A 134 4.24 25.19 22.98
N LYS A 135 5.08 24.26 23.47
CA LYS A 135 5.82 23.32 22.61
C LYS A 135 4.85 22.47 21.79
N ILE A 136 3.79 21.94 22.40
CA ILE A 136 2.76 21.16 21.71
C ILE A 136 2.04 21.99 20.65
N ARG A 137 1.62 23.21 20.98
CA ARG A 137 1.03 24.16 20.01
C ARG A 137 1.98 24.49 18.86
N MET A 138 3.28 24.61 19.12
CA MET A 138 4.28 24.80 18.07
C MET A 138 4.38 23.60 17.13
N ILE A 139 4.41 22.37 17.66
CA ILE A 139 4.41 21.14 16.87
C ILE A 139 3.20 21.10 15.93
N GLU A 140 2.02 21.45 16.45
CA GLU A 140 0.78 21.51 15.68
C GLU A 140 0.82 22.59 14.59
N ARG A 141 1.15 23.83 14.97
CA ARG A 141 1.19 24.99 14.07
C ARG A 141 2.16 24.78 12.90
N LEU A 142 3.28 24.12 13.15
CA LEU A 142 4.26 23.80 12.11
C LEU A 142 3.79 22.66 11.20
N GLY A 143 2.73 21.93 11.56
CA GLY A 143 2.25 20.78 10.80
C GLY A 143 3.33 19.71 10.64
N LEU A 144 4.02 19.37 11.73
CA LEU A 144 5.09 18.38 11.69
C LEU A 144 4.56 16.99 11.36
N ASP A 145 5.20 16.29 10.42
CA ASP A 145 4.86 14.90 10.07
C ASP A 145 5.39 13.92 11.13
N VAL A 146 6.55 14.24 11.72
CA VAL A 146 7.25 13.41 12.69
C VAL A 146 7.82 14.29 13.80
N PHE A 147 7.71 13.84 15.05
CA PHE A 147 8.36 14.48 16.19
C PHE A 147 9.16 13.47 17.03
N ILE A 148 10.42 13.81 17.29
CA ILE A 148 11.37 12.98 18.03
C ILE A 148 11.68 13.63 19.37
N ASP A 149 11.46 12.89 20.47
CA ASP A 149 11.65 13.37 21.84
C ASP A 149 12.08 12.23 22.75
N ASP A 150 12.90 12.51 23.76
CA ASP A 150 13.27 11.56 24.81
C ASP A 150 12.26 11.50 25.96
N LEU A 151 11.37 12.50 26.08
CA LEU A 151 10.40 12.60 27.16
C LEU A 151 9.06 11.93 26.77
N PRO A 152 8.66 10.82 27.42
CA PRO A 152 7.38 10.18 27.18
C PRO A 152 6.20 11.10 27.51
N GLU A 153 6.33 12.01 28.48
CA GLU A 153 5.26 12.92 28.89
C GLU A 153 4.92 13.95 27.81
N VAL A 154 5.92 14.36 27.00
CA VAL A 154 5.67 15.22 25.84
C VAL A 154 4.88 14.44 24.80
N LEU A 155 5.30 13.21 24.48
CA LEU A 155 4.65 12.38 23.47
C LEU A 155 3.26 11.89 23.92
N ALA A 156 3.03 11.72 25.21
CA ALA A 156 1.76 11.31 25.80
C ALA A 156 0.83 12.50 26.09
N HIS A 157 1.21 13.73 25.75
CA HIS A 157 0.39 14.92 26.00
C HIS A 157 -1.00 14.76 25.37
N PRO A 158 -2.10 15.11 26.08
CA PRO A 158 -3.47 14.97 25.57
C PRO A 158 -3.69 15.71 24.25
N ASP A 159 -3.18 16.94 24.17
CA ASP A 159 -3.29 17.78 22.97
C ASP A 159 -2.21 17.52 21.92
N PHE A 160 -1.46 16.40 22.02
CA PHE A 160 -0.44 16.10 21.02
C PHE A 160 -1.09 15.85 19.66
N PRO A 161 -0.63 16.50 18.57
CA PRO A 161 -1.29 16.41 17.27
C PRO A 161 -1.44 14.97 16.76
N SER A 162 -2.67 14.58 16.45
CA SER A 162 -3.01 13.20 16.00
C SER A 162 -2.41 12.81 14.65
N ARG A 163 -2.02 13.80 13.83
CA ARG A 163 -1.39 13.60 12.52
C ARG A 163 0.13 13.45 12.57
N THR A 164 0.76 13.79 13.70
CA THR A 164 2.21 13.76 13.85
C THR A 164 2.64 12.41 14.42
N GLU A 165 3.51 11.70 13.70
CA GLU A 165 4.07 10.44 14.18
C GLU A 165 5.05 10.70 15.34
N LYS A 166 4.86 9.99 16.45
CA LYS A 166 5.63 10.14 17.68
C LYS A 166 6.79 9.15 17.70
N ILE A 167 8.01 9.63 17.85
CA ILE A 167 9.20 8.77 18.02
C ILE A 167 9.83 9.05 19.37
N HIS A 168 9.65 8.12 20.31
CA HIS A 168 10.31 8.17 21.61
C HIS A 168 11.77 7.70 21.47
N LEU A 169 12.71 8.62 21.62
CA LEU A 169 14.13 8.32 21.72
C LEU A 169 14.42 7.65 23.07
N ARG A 170 14.82 6.38 23.05
CA ARG A 170 15.21 5.62 24.24
C ARG A 170 16.67 5.18 24.11
N PRO A 171 17.38 4.88 25.21
CA PRO A 171 18.74 4.35 25.13
C PRO A 171 18.88 3.11 24.21
N LYS A 172 17.81 2.29 24.12
CA LYS A 172 17.75 1.10 23.26
C LYS A 172 17.37 1.39 21.79
N LEU A 173 16.98 2.61 21.44
CA LEU A 173 16.59 3.01 20.09
C LEU A 173 17.58 4.04 19.52
N PRO A 174 18.70 3.61 18.92
CA PRO A 174 19.70 4.54 18.40
C PRO A 174 19.18 5.35 17.21
N TRP A 175 19.81 6.49 16.94
CA TRP A 175 19.48 7.37 15.80
C TRP A 175 19.45 6.67 14.44
N ARG A 176 20.22 5.59 14.26
CA ARG A 176 20.16 4.74 13.06
C ARG A 176 18.80 4.04 12.87
N GLU A 177 18.14 3.64 13.95
CA GLU A 177 16.77 3.08 13.90
C GLU A 177 15.74 4.18 13.64
N ILE A 178 15.90 5.35 14.27
CA ILE A 178 15.07 6.54 14.00
C ILE A 178 15.16 6.93 12.53
N SER A 179 16.37 6.95 11.97
CA SER A 179 16.58 7.23 10.55
C SER A 179 15.83 6.24 9.66
N ARG A 180 15.84 4.94 9.98
CA ARG A 180 15.09 3.93 9.23
C ARG A 180 13.58 4.13 9.32
N ARG A 181 13.06 4.49 10.50
CA ARG A 181 11.65 4.83 10.69
C ARG A 181 11.24 6.03 9.84
N VAL A 182 12.04 7.09 9.87
CA VAL A 182 11.80 8.30 9.06
C VAL A 182 11.86 8.00 7.57
N ASP A 183 12.83 7.19 7.12
CA ASP A 183 12.89 6.75 5.71
C ASP A 183 11.62 5.94 5.33
N ALA A 184 11.10 5.12 6.24
CA ALA A 184 9.86 4.37 6.02
C ALA A 184 8.66 5.32 5.87
N LEU A 185 8.51 6.27 6.80
CA LEU A 185 7.48 7.31 6.78
C LEU A 185 7.56 8.15 5.50
N ALA A 186 8.76 8.50 5.04
CA ALA A 186 8.97 9.22 3.79
C ALA A 186 8.49 8.43 2.57
N GLN A 187 8.72 7.11 2.55
CA GLN A 187 8.28 6.26 1.46
C GLN A 187 6.77 6.05 1.42
N ILE A 188 6.16 5.83 2.59
CA ILE A 188 4.75 5.41 2.66
C ILE A 188 3.78 6.51 3.03
N GLY A 189 4.25 7.67 3.49
CA GLY A 189 3.43 8.76 4.04
C GLY A 189 3.10 8.58 5.52
N ALA A 190 3.13 9.66 6.29
CA ALA A 190 2.80 9.67 7.72
C ALA A 190 1.33 9.23 7.98
N ASP A 191 0.42 9.62 7.08
CA ASP A 191 -0.99 9.22 7.14
C ASP A 191 -1.19 7.70 7.10
N ALA A 192 -0.49 7.01 6.19
CA ALA A 192 -0.53 5.57 6.06
C ALA A 192 0.16 4.86 7.24
N ALA A 193 1.29 5.38 7.71
CA ALA A 193 1.98 4.83 8.88
C ALA A 193 1.10 4.90 10.13
N ALA A 194 0.45 6.05 10.38
CA ALA A 194 -0.45 6.25 11.50
C ALA A 194 -1.69 5.34 11.40
N ALA A 195 -2.26 5.16 10.19
CA ALA A 195 -3.37 4.24 9.98
C ALA A 195 -3.00 2.78 10.27
N ILE A 196 -1.81 2.34 9.84
CA ILE A 196 -1.28 1.01 10.14
C ILE A 196 -1.02 0.85 11.65
N HIS A 197 -0.41 1.85 12.30
CA HIS A 197 -0.15 1.83 13.73
C HIS A 197 -1.46 1.66 14.50
N ARG A 198 -2.48 2.51 14.25
CA ARG A 198 -3.79 2.40 14.91
C ARG A 198 -4.43 1.03 14.74
N ALA A 199 -4.34 0.44 13.55
CA ALA A 199 -4.95 -0.85 13.26
C ALA A 199 -4.19 -2.05 13.86
N THR A 200 -2.89 -1.92 14.09
CA THR A 200 -2.02 -3.06 14.49
C THR A 200 -1.43 -2.93 15.89
N GLY A 201 -1.54 -1.75 16.51
CA GLY A 201 -0.85 -1.39 17.75
C GLY A 201 0.68 -1.34 17.61
N ARG A 202 1.22 -1.36 16.39
CA ARG A 202 2.66 -1.47 16.13
C ARG A 202 3.14 -0.41 15.14
N PRO A 203 4.19 0.35 15.47
CA PRO A 203 4.73 1.37 14.57
C PRO A 203 5.47 0.74 13.37
N CYS A 204 5.51 1.50 12.28
CA CYS A 204 6.28 1.14 11.08
C CYS A 204 7.78 1.32 11.33
N VAL A 205 8.60 0.32 11.00
CA VAL A 205 10.05 0.33 11.21
C VAL A 205 10.81 0.51 9.90
N ARG A 206 10.31 -0.11 8.83
CA ARG A 206 10.93 -0.05 7.50
C ARG A 206 9.88 -0.20 6.42
N ALA A 207 10.04 0.50 5.31
CA ALA A 207 9.25 0.27 4.11
C ALA A 207 10.18 0.05 2.92
N THR A 208 9.76 -0.82 2.01
CA THR A 208 10.41 -1.02 0.73
C THR A 208 9.37 -1.11 -0.36
N ALA A 209 9.54 -0.34 -1.43
CA ALA A 209 8.71 -0.44 -2.63
C ALA A 209 8.78 -1.87 -3.21
N VAL A 210 7.62 -2.42 -3.56
CA VAL A 210 7.50 -3.71 -4.24
C VAL A 210 7.26 -3.42 -5.71
N ARG A 211 8.12 -3.99 -6.57
CA ARG A 211 7.98 -3.86 -8.02
C ARG A 211 6.63 -4.42 -8.43
N SER A 212 5.76 -3.55 -8.92
CA SER A 212 4.41 -3.87 -9.38
C SER A 212 4.21 -3.30 -10.78
N LYS A 213 3.31 -3.90 -11.55
CA LYS A 213 2.87 -3.40 -12.86
C LYS A 213 1.39 -3.07 -12.74
N GLY A 214 0.95 -1.92 -13.22
CA GLY A 214 -0.45 -1.51 -13.19
C GLY A 214 -0.66 -0.11 -12.59
N ASN A 215 -1.83 0.09 -12.00
CA ASN A 215 -2.31 1.40 -11.53
C ASN A 215 -1.96 1.69 -10.06
N ASN A 216 -1.23 0.80 -9.39
CA ASN A 216 -1.03 0.88 -7.94
C ASN A 216 0.45 0.88 -7.59
N ARG A 217 0.83 1.60 -6.53
CA ARG A 217 2.17 1.53 -5.92
C ARG A 217 2.08 0.65 -4.67
N LEU A 218 2.91 -0.40 -4.63
CA LEU A 218 2.93 -1.37 -3.53
C LEU A 218 4.16 -1.16 -2.65
N PHE A 219 3.98 -1.30 -1.34
CA PHE A 219 5.06 -1.24 -0.36
C PHE A 219 4.96 -2.41 0.61
N ARG A 220 6.08 -3.08 0.86
CA ARG A 220 6.22 -4.02 1.97
C ARG A 220 6.67 -3.22 3.18
N VAL A 221 5.85 -3.20 4.22
CA VAL A 221 6.10 -2.44 5.45
C VAL A 221 6.37 -3.43 6.58
N ALA A 222 7.55 -3.33 7.18
CA ALA A 222 7.92 -4.06 8.38
C ALA A 222 7.50 -3.25 9.60
N LEU A 223 6.80 -3.90 10.53
CA LEU A 223 6.36 -3.33 11.79
C LEU A 223 7.31 -3.74 12.92
N GLU A 224 7.19 -3.06 14.04
CA GLU A 224 7.85 -3.47 15.28
C GLU A 224 7.44 -4.91 15.67
N GLY A 225 8.41 -5.69 16.14
CA GLY A 225 8.20 -7.12 16.42
C GLY A 225 8.17 -8.02 15.18
N GLY A 226 8.61 -7.55 14.01
CA GLY A 226 8.94 -8.39 12.86
C GLY A 226 7.77 -8.79 11.94
N THR A 227 6.55 -8.37 12.25
CA THR A 227 5.39 -8.57 11.36
C THR A 227 5.48 -7.68 10.13
N HIS A 228 4.84 -8.10 9.04
CA HIS A 228 4.84 -7.36 7.79
C HIS A 228 3.43 -7.13 7.30
N VAL A 229 3.21 -5.98 6.68
CA VAL A 229 1.97 -5.62 5.99
C VAL A 229 2.29 -5.17 4.56
N LEU A 230 1.33 -5.36 3.67
CA LEU A 230 1.34 -4.78 2.33
C LEU A 230 0.56 -3.47 2.38
N LEU A 231 1.16 -2.35 1.98
CA LEU A 231 0.46 -1.10 1.70
C LEU A 231 0.28 -0.95 0.19
N LYS A 232 -0.95 -0.71 -0.25
CA LYS A 232 -1.32 -0.44 -1.64
C LYS A 232 -1.82 1.00 -1.74
N ARG A 233 -1.12 1.83 -2.52
CA ARG A 233 -1.56 3.18 -2.90
C ARG A 233 -2.19 3.13 -4.29
N TYR A 234 -3.41 3.65 -4.40
CA TYR A 234 -4.20 3.57 -5.62
C TYR A 234 -4.03 4.86 -6.44
N LEU A 235 -3.94 4.73 -7.76
CA LEU A 235 -4.00 5.88 -8.65
C LEU A 235 -5.41 6.47 -8.65
N VAL A 236 -5.51 7.75 -8.32
CA VAL A 236 -6.72 8.54 -8.50
C VAL A 236 -6.68 9.14 -9.90
N ASP A 237 -7.47 8.59 -10.83
CA ASP A 237 -7.66 9.13 -12.18
C ASP A 237 -9.06 9.76 -12.21
N PRO A 238 -9.20 11.07 -12.48
CA PRO A 238 -10.52 11.73 -12.55
C PRO A 238 -11.50 11.09 -13.54
N ARG A 239 -11.01 10.32 -14.52
CA ARG A 239 -11.83 9.59 -15.49
C ARG A 239 -12.28 8.22 -15.00
N ASP A 240 -11.70 7.73 -13.90
CA ASP A 240 -12.03 6.45 -13.27
C ASP A 240 -12.59 6.70 -11.86
N THR A 241 -13.91 6.89 -11.79
CA THR A 241 -14.62 7.22 -10.54
C THR A 241 -14.85 6.01 -9.62
N ARG A 242 -14.30 4.83 -9.96
CA ARG A 242 -14.52 3.62 -9.17
C ARG A 242 -13.79 3.70 -7.82
N PRO A 243 -14.46 3.36 -6.70
CA PRO A 243 -13.88 3.37 -5.37
C PRO A 243 -13.02 2.12 -5.14
N ARG A 244 -11.90 1.99 -5.88
CA ARG A 244 -11.08 0.77 -5.95
C ARG A 244 -10.56 0.33 -4.58
N ALA A 245 -10.05 1.27 -3.79
CA ALA A 245 -9.53 0.99 -2.45
C ALA A 245 -10.60 0.46 -1.51
N ARG A 246 -11.76 1.14 -1.47
CA ARG A 246 -12.91 0.70 -0.67
C ARG A 246 -13.47 -0.62 -1.16
N THR A 247 -13.55 -0.83 -2.47
CA THR A 247 -14.04 -2.08 -3.08
C THR A 247 -13.17 -3.26 -2.64
N GLU A 248 -11.84 -3.14 -2.78
CA GLU A 248 -10.91 -4.20 -2.38
C GLU A 248 -10.97 -4.46 -0.86
N PHE A 249 -10.92 -3.39 -0.05
CA PHE A 249 -10.96 -3.50 1.41
C PHE A 249 -12.25 -4.16 1.90
N ASN A 250 -13.41 -3.71 1.42
CA ASN A 250 -14.70 -4.24 1.82
C ASN A 250 -14.91 -5.66 1.29
N GLY A 251 -14.46 -5.96 0.07
CA GLY A 251 -14.51 -7.31 -0.49
C GLY A 251 -13.70 -8.29 0.35
N LEU A 252 -12.46 -7.94 0.70
CA LEU A 252 -11.62 -8.75 1.59
C LEU A 252 -12.21 -8.87 3.01
N SER A 253 -12.82 -7.81 3.53
CA SER A 253 -13.51 -7.84 4.84
C SER A 253 -14.67 -8.83 4.84
N LEU A 254 -15.50 -8.80 3.78
CA LEU A 254 -16.60 -9.74 3.61
C LEU A 254 -16.11 -11.20 3.54
N LEU A 255 -15.02 -11.46 2.81
CA LEU A 255 -14.39 -12.78 2.75
C LEU A 255 -13.90 -13.22 4.14
N TRP A 256 -13.25 -12.34 4.88
CA TRP A 256 -12.71 -12.64 6.20
C TRP A 256 -13.81 -12.90 7.24
N GLU A 257 -14.85 -12.09 7.28
CA GLU A 257 -15.99 -12.37 8.16
C GLU A 257 -16.72 -13.67 7.76
N GLY A 258 -16.73 -14.00 6.47
CA GLY A 258 -17.25 -15.26 5.94
C GLY A 258 -16.35 -16.49 6.14
N GLY A 259 -15.22 -16.37 6.83
CA GLY A 259 -14.29 -17.48 7.09
C GLY A 259 -13.36 -17.84 5.92
N LEU A 260 -13.36 -17.08 4.82
CA LEU A 260 -12.48 -17.32 3.68
C LEU A 260 -11.11 -16.65 3.94
N ARG A 261 -10.15 -17.45 4.41
CA ARG A 261 -8.78 -17.02 4.74
C ARG A 261 -7.78 -17.17 3.59
N ASP A 262 -8.25 -17.49 2.39
CA ASP A 262 -7.42 -17.65 1.19
C ASP A 262 -7.15 -16.34 0.45
N ALA A 263 -7.28 -15.23 1.16
CA ALA A 263 -7.02 -13.89 0.69
C ALA A 263 -6.41 -13.05 1.83
N PRO A 264 -5.71 -11.94 1.53
CA PRO A 264 -5.12 -11.07 2.55
C PRO A 264 -6.15 -10.54 3.55
N GLN A 265 -5.77 -10.43 4.82
CA GLN A 265 -6.56 -9.73 5.83
C GLN A 265 -6.57 -8.24 5.52
N PRO A 266 -7.73 -7.57 5.49
CA PRO A 266 -7.79 -6.12 5.50
C PRO A 266 -7.32 -5.58 6.86
N ILE A 267 -6.45 -4.56 6.85
CA ILE A 267 -5.88 -3.97 8.07
C ILE A 267 -6.36 -2.54 8.26
N ALA A 268 -6.12 -1.65 7.29
CA ALA A 268 -6.59 -0.27 7.34
C ALA A 268 -6.99 0.25 5.96
N LEU A 269 -7.95 1.18 5.94
CA LEU A 269 -8.40 1.91 4.75
C LEU A 269 -8.27 3.41 5.03
N ASP A 270 -7.70 4.15 4.07
CA ASP A 270 -7.71 5.61 4.09
C ASP A 270 -9.15 6.12 3.94
N PRO A 271 -9.67 7.03 4.78
CA PRO A 271 -10.99 7.62 4.61
C PRO A 271 -11.19 8.30 3.24
N ALA A 272 -10.11 8.87 2.69
CA ALA A 272 -10.09 9.46 1.35
C ALA A 272 -9.80 8.45 0.23
N GLU A 273 -9.74 7.14 0.55
CA GLU A 273 -9.56 6.03 -0.39
C GLU A 273 -8.29 6.05 -1.23
N ARG A 274 -7.25 6.78 -0.79
CA ARG A 274 -5.98 6.88 -1.53
C ARG A 274 -5.08 5.66 -1.28
N PHE A 275 -5.28 4.95 -0.17
CA PHE A 275 -4.53 3.74 0.16
C PHE A 275 -5.33 2.76 1.02
N ALA A 276 -4.87 1.51 1.02
CA ALA A 276 -5.31 0.47 1.94
C ALA A 276 -4.13 -0.42 2.32
N SER A 277 -4.17 -1.00 3.51
CA SER A 277 -3.17 -1.96 3.98
C SER A 277 -3.79 -3.33 4.26
N PHE A 278 -2.99 -4.37 4.00
CA PHE A 278 -3.40 -5.76 4.08
C PHE A 278 -2.31 -6.61 4.75
N SER A 279 -2.67 -7.77 5.29
CA SER A 279 -1.68 -8.73 5.79
C SER A 279 -0.69 -9.11 4.70
N TRP A 280 0.61 -9.15 5.02
CA TRP A 280 1.59 -9.68 4.10
C TRP A 280 1.40 -11.19 3.91
N ILE A 281 1.31 -11.63 2.65
CA ILE A 281 1.28 -13.05 2.31
C ILE A 281 2.70 -13.51 1.92
N PRO A 282 3.36 -14.37 2.73
CA PRO A 282 4.65 -14.93 2.35
C PRO A 282 4.47 -15.96 1.24
N GLY A 283 5.42 -16.01 0.30
CA GLY A 283 5.40 -17.02 -0.76
C GLY A 283 5.91 -16.52 -2.09
N LYS A 284 5.74 -17.35 -3.12
CA LYS A 284 6.17 -17.06 -4.49
C LYS A 284 4.96 -16.59 -5.32
N PRO A 285 5.03 -15.43 -6.00
CA PRO A 285 3.99 -15.03 -6.95
C PRO A 285 3.80 -16.10 -8.03
N MET A 286 2.56 -16.49 -8.30
CA MET A 286 2.24 -17.52 -9.30
C MET A 286 2.19 -16.99 -10.74
N LYS A 287 2.37 -15.69 -10.93
CA LYS A 287 2.42 -15.06 -12.25
C LYS A 287 3.54 -15.67 -13.10
N GLY A 288 3.15 -16.26 -14.23
CA GLY A 288 4.06 -16.94 -15.15
C GLY A 288 4.38 -18.40 -14.77
N MET A 289 4.02 -18.86 -13.57
CA MET A 289 4.13 -20.26 -13.18
C MET A 289 3.09 -21.11 -13.93
N ARG A 290 3.46 -22.38 -14.19
CA ARG A 290 2.50 -23.36 -14.71
C ARG A 290 1.73 -23.95 -13.51
N PRO A 291 0.40 -23.82 -13.45
CA PRO A 291 -0.37 -24.37 -12.35
C PRO A 291 -0.41 -25.90 -12.42
N THR A 292 -0.36 -26.56 -11.26
CA THR A 292 -0.56 -28.01 -11.10
C THR A 292 -2.05 -28.33 -11.00
N ASN A 293 -2.42 -29.60 -10.99
CA ASN A 293 -3.79 -30.02 -10.73
C ASN A 293 -4.27 -29.57 -9.34
N ASP A 294 -3.41 -29.65 -8.33
CA ASP A 294 -3.74 -29.22 -6.97
C ASP A 294 -4.04 -27.70 -6.91
N HIS A 295 -3.21 -26.85 -7.54
CA HIS A 295 -3.48 -25.41 -7.60
C HIS A 295 -4.85 -25.09 -8.24
N VAL A 296 -5.24 -25.86 -9.26
CA VAL A 296 -6.54 -25.73 -9.94
C VAL A 296 -7.69 -26.15 -9.01
N ILE A 297 -7.52 -27.22 -8.24
CA ILE A 297 -8.48 -27.65 -7.21
C ILE A 297 -8.63 -26.58 -6.12
N GLN A 298 -7.54 -25.97 -5.68
CA GLN A 298 -7.57 -24.88 -4.70
C GLN A 298 -8.34 -23.66 -5.23
N ALA A 299 -8.10 -23.25 -6.48
CA ALA A 299 -8.84 -22.17 -7.14
C ALA A 299 -10.35 -22.46 -7.24
N ALA A 300 -10.72 -23.66 -7.69
CA ALA A 300 -12.12 -24.08 -7.74
C ALA A 300 -12.76 -24.13 -6.35
N SER A 301 -12.02 -24.58 -5.34
CA SER A 301 -12.49 -24.68 -3.95
C SER A 301 -12.68 -23.30 -3.31
N PHE A 302 -11.84 -22.32 -3.65
CA PHE A 302 -12.01 -20.92 -3.26
C PHE A 302 -13.29 -20.34 -3.86
N LEU A 303 -13.47 -20.41 -5.19
CA LEU A 303 -14.67 -19.86 -5.84
C LEU A 303 -15.95 -20.59 -5.44
N ARG A 304 -15.89 -21.89 -5.14
CA ARG A 304 -17.03 -22.63 -4.57
C ARG A 304 -17.44 -22.08 -3.20
N ARG A 305 -16.48 -21.79 -2.32
CA ARG A 305 -16.76 -21.17 -1.01
C ARG A 305 -17.26 -19.73 -1.19
N LEU A 306 -16.70 -18.97 -2.12
CA LEU A 306 -17.19 -17.63 -2.44
C LEU A 306 -18.64 -17.64 -2.95
N ARG A 307 -19.02 -18.60 -3.80
CA ARG A 307 -20.40 -18.79 -4.24
C ARG A 307 -21.34 -19.06 -3.05
N LYS A 308 -20.93 -19.92 -2.12
CA LYS A 308 -21.71 -20.18 -0.90
C LYS A 308 -21.86 -18.92 -0.04
N LEU A 309 -20.78 -18.15 0.12
CA LEU A 309 -20.80 -16.87 0.83
C LEU A 309 -21.74 -15.87 0.13
N SER A 310 -21.68 -15.78 -1.19
CA SER A 310 -22.52 -14.89 -2.01
C SER A 310 -24.00 -15.04 -1.67
N GLY A 311 -24.50 -16.27 -1.55
CA GLY A 311 -25.91 -16.52 -1.19
C GLY A 311 -26.36 -15.86 0.12
N ARG A 312 -25.44 -15.67 1.07
CA ARG A 312 -25.69 -15.04 2.38
C ARG A 312 -25.40 -13.54 2.40
N SER A 313 -24.74 -13.02 1.37
CA SER A 313 -24.21 -11.64 1.34
C SER A 313 -25.07 -10.66 0.54
N ARG A 314 -26.24 -11.07 0.02
CA ARG A 314 -27.11 -10.20 -0.82
C ARG A 314 -27.53 -8.88 -0.17
N ARG A 315 -27.74 -8.87 1.15
CA ARG A 315 -28.06 -7.64 1.88
C ARG A 315 -26.82 -6.81 2.22
N ARG A 316 -25.64 -7.42 2.18
CA ARG A 316 -24.37 -6.80 2.59
C ARG A 316 -23.58 -6.20 1.43
N TRP A 317 -23.84 -6.66 0.21
CA TRP A 317 -23.18 -6.18 -1.01
C TRP A 317 -24.20 -6.04 -2.12
N THR A 318 -24.24 -4.87 -2.76
CA THR A 318 -25.24 -4.56 -3.81
C THR A 318 -24.60 -4.15 -5.13
N THR A 319 -23.32 -3.78 -5.14
CA THR A 319 -22.66 -3.25 -6.33
C THR A 319 -22.24 -4.36 -7.30
N PRO A 320 -22.34 -4.10 -8.62
CA PRO A 320 -21.81 -5.00 -9.63
C PRO A 320 -20.27 -5.05 -9.58
N ALA A 321 -19.70 -6.18 -10.01
CA ALA A 321 -18.29 -6.26 -10.31
C ALA A 321 -17.94 -5.34 -11.48
N ALA A 322 -16.66 -4.97 -11.62
CA ALA A 322 -16.26 -4.25 -12.83
C ALA A 322 -16.47 -5.13 -14.07
N ASP A 323 -17.04 -4.53 -15.13
CA ASP A 323 -17.38 -5.22 -16.38
C ASP A 323 -18.44 -6.33 -16.21
N SER A 324 -19.26 -6.27 -15.14
CA SER A 324 -20.27 -7.30 -14.87
C SER A 324 -21.28 -7.43 -16.00
N ARG A 325 -21.73 -8.66 -16.26
CA ARG A 325 -22.75 -8.94 -17.28
C ARG A 325 -23.93 -9.65 -16.65
N SER A 326 -25.13 -9.26 -17.06
CA SER A 326 -26.36 -9.90 -16.59
C SER A 326 -27.13 -10.56 -17.73
N ARG A 327 -27.03 -10.05 -18.96
CA ARG A 327 -27.73 -10.55 -20.16
C ARG A 327 -26.76 -11.25 -21.10
N LEU A 328 -27.26 -12.09 -22.00
CA LEU A 328 -26.42 -12.64 -23.07
C LEU A 328 -26.07 -11.56 -24.10
N SER A 329 -26.98 -10.62 -24.35
CA SER A 329 -26.74 -9.45 -25.20
C SER A 329 -25.64 -8.52 -24.68
N ASP A 330 -25.40 -8.49 -23.36
CA ASP A 330 -24.28 -7.73 -22.78
C ASP A 330 -22.93 -8.17 -23.38
N TYR A 331 -22.73 -9.47 -23.63
CA TYR A 331 -21.49 -9.99 -24.20
C TYR A 331 -21.26 -9.46 -25.61
N ALA A 332 -22.28 -9.48 -26.47
CA ALA A 332 -22.22 -8.91 -27.82
C ALA A 332 -21.97 -7.39 -27.77
N ALA A 333 -22.66 -6.67 -26.87
CA ALA A 333 -22.49 -5.23 -26.71
C ALA A 333 -21.06 -4.86 -26.24
N HIS A 334 -20.49 -5.60 -25.29
CA HIS A 334 -19.10 -5.41 -24.84
C HIS A 334 -18.09 -5.63 -25.97
N ILE A 335 -18.25 -6.72 -26.74
CA ILE A 335 -17.37 -7.02 -27.89
C ILE A 335 -17.44 -5.89 -28.91
N ARG A 336 -18.64 -5.42 -29.28
CA ARG A 336 -18.84 -4.31 -30.23
C ARG A 336 -18.18 -3.01 -29.74
N ARG A 337 -18.36 -2.64 -28.46
CA ARG A 337 -17.71 -1.44 -27.88
C ARG A 337 -16.18 -1.53 -27.90
N ARG A 338 -15.62 -2.69 -27.56
CA ARG A 338 -14.16 -2.90 -27.61
C ARG A 338 -13.63 -2.86 -29.04
N LEU A 339 -14.36 -3.46 -29.99
CA LEU A 339 -14.02 -3.42 -31.41
C LEU A 339 -13.94 -1.98 -31.92
N ALA A 340 -14.93 -1.14 -31.62
CA ALA A 340 -14.93 0.27 -32.01
C ALA A 340 -13.65 0.97 -31.53
N ARG A 341 -13.33 0.86 -30.24
CA ARG A 341 -12.10 1.43 -29.66
C ARG A 341 -10.82 0.91 -30.32
N VAL A 342 -10.74 -0.39 -30.59
CA VAL A 342 -9.58 -1.02 -31.24
C VAL A 342 -9.43 -0.53 -32.68
N ARG A 343 -10.52 -0.44 -33.44
CA ARG A 343 -10.54 0.02 -34.82
C ARG A 343 -10.18 1.50 -34.93
N ASP A 344 -10.78 2.34 -34.10
CA ASP A 344 -10.51 3.78 -34.08
C ASP A 344 -9.06 4.05 -33.65
N GLY A 345 -8.58 3.30 -32.64
CA GLY A 345 -7.16 3.30 -32.26
C GLY A 345 -6.25 2.90 -33.42
N ALA A 346 -6.53 1.79 -34.10
CA ALA A 346 -5.74 1.35 -35.25
C ALA A 346 -5.68 2.40 -36.37
N ARG A 347 -6.80 3.08 -36.66
CA ARG A 347 -6.87 4.20 -37.63
C ARG A 347 -6.03 5.38 -37.18
N ALA A 348 -6.20 5.83 -35.94
CA ALA A 348 -5.44 6.95 -35.38
C ALA A 348 -3.93 6.68 -35.32
N LEU A 349 -3.52 5.41 -35.18
CA LEU A 349 -2.12 5.00 -35.24
C LEU A 349 -1.54 4.94 -36.66
N GLY A 350 -2.38 4.96 -37.70
CA GLY A 350 -1.96 4.69 -39.08
C GLY A 350 -1.35 3.30 -39.27
N ASN A 351 -1.66 2.33 -38.41
CA ASN A 351 -1.03 1.01 -38.45
C ASN A 351 -1.77 0.08 -39.43
N ARG A 352 -1.25 -0.05 -40.66
CA ARG A 352 -1.84 -0.87 -41.73
C ARG A 352 -2.01 -2.34 -41.35
N GLU A 353 -1.01 -2.94 -40.69
CA GLU A 353 -1.07 -4.34 -40.26
C GLU A 353 -2.19 -4.57 -39.23
N ALA A 354 -2.35 -3.65 -38.29
CA ALA A 354 -3.41 -3.70 -37.29
C ALA A 354 -4.81 -3.54 -37.93
N LEU A 355 -4.95 -2.60 -38.87
CA LEU A 355 -6.20 -2.40 -39.61
C LEU A 355 -6.58 -3.65 -40.41
N GLN A 356 -5.63 -4.23 -41.16
CA GLN A 356 -5.88 -5.45 -41.93
C GLN A 356 -6.32 -6.60 -41.01
N LEU A 357 -5.63 -6.82 -39.88
CA LEU A 357 -6.02 -7.85 -38.91
C LEU A 357 -7.45 -7.62 -38.38
N VAL A 358 -7.80 -6.37 -38.06
CA VAL A 358 -9.11 -6.03 -37.52
C VAL A 358 -10.20 -6.26 -38.56
N GLU A 359 -10.07 -5.68 -39.74
CA GLU A 359 -11.11 -5.70 -40.78
C GLU A 359 -11.28 -7.09 -41.41
N VAL A 360 -10.18 -7.79 -41.72
CA VAL A 360 -10.22 -9.05 -42.47
C VAL A 360 -10.41 -10.28 -41.57
N SER A 361 -9.98 -10.22 -40.30
CA SER A 361 -10.01 -11.41 -39.43
C SER A 361 -10.86 -11.22 -38.18
N VAL A 362 -10.71 -10.11 -37.46
CA VAL A 362 -11.40 -9.92 -36.18
C VAL A 362 -12.89 -9.63 -36.37
N ILE A 363 -13.27 -8.75 -37.30
CA ILE A 363 -14.69 -8.41 -37.54
C ILE A 363 -15.50 -9.63 -38.01
N PRO A 364 -15.07 -10.42 -39.02
CA PRO A 364 -15.79 -11.62 -39.41
C PRO A 364 -15.96 -12.63 -38.27
N ALA A 365 -14.92 -12.81 -37.44
CA ALA A 365 -14.99 -13.68 -36.28
C ALA A 365 -15.99 -13.17 -35.23
N ILE A 366 -16.07 -11.86 -34.99
CA ILE A 366 -17.08 -11.24 -34.13
C ILE A 366 -18.49 -11.52 -34.63
N HIS A 367 -18.74 -11.32 -35.92
CA HIS A 367 -20.05 -11.60 -36.49
C HIS A 367 -20.43 -13.08 -36.38
N ALA A 368 -19.50 -14.00 -36.65
CA ALA A 368 -19.74 -15.44 -36.51
C ALA A 368 -20.05 -15.84 -35.06
N VAL A 369 -19.26 -15.36 -34.09
CA VAL A 369 -19.44 -15.67 -32.67
C VAL A 369 -20.75 -15.12 -32.13
N ILE A 370 -21.12 -13.88 -32.49
CA ILE A 370 -22.39 -13.28 -32.04
C ILE A 370 -23.59 -14.04 -32.63
N ARG A 371 -23.56 -14.38 -33.93
CA ARG A 371 -24.64 -15.18 -34.55
C ARG A 371 -24.79 -16.56 -33.87
N ARG A 372 -23.67 -17.22 -33.55
CA ARG A 372 -23.70 -18.50 -32.83
C ARG A 372 -24.26 -18.35 -31.41
N LEU A 373 -23.90 -17.27 -30.71
CA LEU A 373 -24.45 -16.98 -29.38
C LEU A 373 -25.98 -16.82 -29.44
N GLU A 374 -26.47 -16.01 -30.36
CA GLU A 374 -27.91 -15.75 -30.55
C GLU A 374 -28.68 -17.03 -30.91
N ARG A 375 -28.15 -17.80 -31.87
CA ARG A 375 -28.75 -19.07 -32.29
C ARG A 375 -28.77 -20.09 -31.15
N ARG A 376 -27.64 -20.33 -30.49
CA ARG A 376 -27.54 -21.31 -29.40
C ARG A 376 -28.33 -20.90 -28.15
N ALA A 377 -28.48 -19.59 -27.90
CA ALA A 377 -29.36 -19.10 -26.85
C ALA A 377 -30.83 -19.45 -27.13
N LYS A 378 -31.28 -19.24 -28.38
CA LYS A 378 -32.62 -19.62 -28.84
C LYS A 378 -32.86 -21.13 -28.75
N GLU A 379 -31.93 -21.93 -29.26
CA GLU A 379 -31.98 -23.41 -29.18
C GLU A 379 -32.05 -23.91 -27.73
N ALA A 380 -31.37 -23.23 -26.80
CA ALA A 380 -31.38 -23.57 -25.39
C ALA A 380 -32.60 -23.01 -24.61
N GLY A 381 -33.53 -22.32 -25.28
CA GLY A 381 -34.69 -21.69 -24.64
C GLY A 381 -34.32 -20.56 -23.67
N LEU A 382 -33.14 -19.95 -23.82
CA LEU A 382 -32.67 -18.86 -22.98
C LEU A 382 -32.96 -17.51 -23.62
N SER A 383 -33.49 -16.57 -22.83
CA SER A 383 -33.67 -15.20 -23.29
C SER A 383 -32.32 -14.51 -23.52
N TYR A 384 -32.17 -13.89 -24.68
CA TYR A 384 -30.96 -13.15 -25.05
C TYR A 384 -30.83 -11.83 -24.25
N ASP A 385 -31.95 -11.15 -24.02
CA ASP A 385 -32.01 -9.82 -23.42
C ASP A 385 -32.53 -9.79 -21.97
N ALA A 386 -33.05 -10.90 -21.45
CA ALA A 386 -33.45 -10.94 -20.03
C ALA A 386 -32.22 -11.00 -19.12
N PRO A 387 -32.19 -10.22 -18.03
CA PRO A 387 -31.13 -10.30 -17.06
C PRO A 387 -31.18 -11.66 -16.33
N GLN A 388 -30.01 -12.25 -16.08
CA GLN A 388 -29.87 -13.46 -15.30
C GLN A 388 -30.50 -13.26 -13.90
N PRO A 389 -31.27 -14.24 -13.40
CA PRO A 389 -31.86 -14.17 -12.08
C PRO A 389 -30.81 -13.89 -10.98
N PRO A 390 -31.09 -13.03 -9.98
CA PRO A 390 -30.16 -12.76 -8.88
C PRO A 390 -29.70 -14.03 -8.13
N ARG A 391 -30.49 -15.10 -8.17
CA ARG A 391 -30.17 -16.42 -7.60
C ARG A 391 -29.03 -17.16 -8.28
N GLU A 392 -28.76 -16.82 -9.54
CA GLU A 392 -27.73 -17.47 -10.35
C GLU A 392 -26.44 -16.65 -10.47
N ARG A 393 -26.45 -15.41 -9.95
CA ARG A 393 -25.27 -14.55 -9.85
C ARG A 393 -24.43 -14.91 -8.63
N MET A 394 -23.14 -14.56 -8.67
CA MET A 394 -22.25 -14.69 -7.51
C MET A 394 -21.37 -13.45 -7.33
N LEU A 395 -20.85 -13.27 -6.12
CA LEU A 395 -19.75 -12.33 -5.90
C LEU A 395 -18.51 -12.84 -6.62
N SER A 396 -17.83 -11.93 -7.30
CA SER A 396 -16.77 -12.21 -8.25
C SER A 396 -15.59 -11.27 -7.98
N PRO A 397 -14.35 -11.77 -7.92
CA PRO A 397 -13.15 -10.93 -7.96
C PRO A 397 -12.97 -10.20 -9.30
N SER A 398 -13.72 -10.58 -10.34
CA SER A 398 -13.59 -10.16 -11.74
C SER A 398 -12.24 -10.52 -12.38
N ASP A 399 -11.12 -10.01 -11.86
CA ASP A 399 -9.76 -10.30 -12.36
C ASP A 399 -9.13 -11.53 -11.66
N PHE A 400 -9.87 -12.63 -11.64
CA PHE A 400 -9.45 -13.86 -10.96
C PHE A 400 -8.47 -14.69 -11.80
N GLY A 401 -7.35 -15.08 -11.19
CA GLY A 401 -6.43 -16.04 -11.79
C GLY A 401 -5.12 -16.17 -11.04
N PHE A 402 -4.25 -17.07 -11.52
CA PHE A 402 -2.94 -17.32 -10.91
C PHE A 402 -1.95 -16.16 -11.08
N HIS A 403 -2.23 -15.21 -11.98
CA HIS A 403 -1.45 -13.96 -12.07
C HIS A 403 -1.64 -13.06 -10.84
N ASN A 404 -2.78 -13.18 -10.17
CA ASN A 404 -3.14 -12.49 -8.93
C ASN A 404 -3.15 -13.48 -7.75
N ALA A 405 -2.20 -14.43 -7.74
CA ALA A 405 -2.08 -15.41 -6.67
C ALA A 405 -0.65 -15.56 -6.16
N VAL A 406 -0.52 -15.96 -4.90
CA VAL A 406 0.75 -16.31 -4.25
C VAL A 406 0.66 -17.75 -3.76
N LEU A 407 1.69 -18.53 -4.07
CA LEU A 407 1.89 -19.87 -3.51
C LEU A 407 2.69 -19.75 -2.21
N CYS A 408 2.03 -20.04 -1.10
CA CYS A 408 2.62 -20.04 0.23
C CYS A 408 3.55 -21.25 0.44
N PRO A 409 4.50 -21.17 1.40
CA PRO A 409 5.34 -22.31 1.76
C PRO A 409 4.57 -23.54 2.25
N ASP A 410 3.36 -23.35 2.80
CA ASP A 410 2.45 -24.42 3.23
C ASP A 410 1.71 -25.10 2.06
N GLY A 411 2.08 -24.79 0.81
CA GLY A 411 1.45 -25.31 -0.40
C GLY A 411 0.10 -24.66 -0.74
N ARG A 412 -0.40 -23.73 0.08
CA ARG A 412 -1.70 -23.08 -0.17
C ARG A 412 -1.58 -21.90 -1.11
N VAL A 413 -2.58 -21.74 -1.97
CA VAL A 413 -2.72 -20.62 -2.88
C VAL A 413 -3.56 -19.54 -2.21
N ARG A 414 -3.04 -18.30 -2.18
CA ARG A 414 -3.77 -17.11 -1.73
C ARG A 414 -4.07 -16.22 -2.93
N PHE A 415 -5.33 -15.82 -3.06
CA PHE A 415 -5.83 -14.97 -4.14
C PHE A 415 -5.85 -13.52 -3.69
N LEU A 416 -5.35 -12.65 -4.56
CA LEU A 416 -5.13 -11.23 -4.33
C LEU A 416 -6.00 -10.39 -5.28
N ASP A 417 -5.95 -9.07 -5.10
CA ASP A 417 -6.46 -8.06 -6.02
C ASP A 417 -7.98 -8.13 -6.23
N LEU A 418 -8.72 -7.62 -5.25
CA LEU A 418 -10.19 -7.53 -5.26
C LEU A 418 -10.69 -6.13 -5.63
N GLU A 419 -9.87 -5.31 -6.30
CA GLU A 419 -10.22 -3.92 -6.67
C GLU A 419 -11.41 -3.79 -7.65
N TYR A 420 -11.80 -4.92 -8.27
CA TYR A 420 -12.92 -5.02 -9.19
C TYR A 420 -14.07 -5.90 -8.67
N PHE A 421 -14.07 -6.19 -7.37
CA PHE A 421 -14.99 -7.13 -6.74
C PHE A 421 -16.45 -6.68 -6.80
N GLY A 422 -17.37 -7.61 -7.02
CA GLY A 422 -18.81 -7.37 -6.90
C GLY A 422 -19.67 -8.47 -7.51
N TRP A 423 -20.96 -8.21 -7.72
CA TRP A 423 -21.87 -9.17 -8.34
C TRP A 423 -21.59 -9.35 -9.84
N ASP A 424 -21.50 -10.60 -10.28
CA ASP A 424 -21.27 -10.94 -11.68
C ASP A 424 -21.91 -12.29 -12.06
N ASP A 425 -21.89 -12.57 -13.36
CA ASP A 425 -22.21 -13.86 -13.95
C ASP A 425 -21.08 -14.87 -13.64
N PRO A 426 -21.35 -15.99 -12.94
CA PRO A 426 -20.34 -17.02 -12.70
C PRO A 426 -19.75 -17.58 -14.00
N ALA A 427 -20.55 -17.65 -15.08
CA ALA A 427 -20.07 -18.13 -16.37
C ALA A 427 -18.99 -17.19 -16.95
N LYS A 428 -19.17 -15.87 -16.82
CA LYS A 428 -18.16 -14.88 -17.21
C LYS A 428 -16.87 -15.09 -16.43
N LEU A 429 -16.96 -15.13 -15.10
CA LEU A 429 -15.79 -15.29 -14.23
C LEU A 429 -14.96 -16.52 -14.59
N ILE A 430 -15.60 -17.66 -14.82
CA ILE A 430 -14.89 -18.90 -15.15
C ILE A 430 -14.31 -18.86 -16.57
N ALA A 431 -15.06 -18.32 -17.55
CA ALA A 431 -14.56 -18.16 -18.91
C ALA A 431 -13.37 -17.18 -18.99
N ASP A 432 -13.39 -16.10 -18.19
CA ASP A 432 -12.25 -15.19 -18.04
C ASP A 432 -11.04 -15.90 -17.45
N PHE A 433 -11.22 -16.63 -16.35
CA PHE A 433 -10.16 -17.42 -15.73
C PHE A 433 -9.51 -18.43 -16.71
N PHE A 434 -10.31 -19.08 -17.56
CA PHE A 434 -9.80 -20.03 -18.56
C PHE A 434 -9.03 -19.38 -19.72
N ASN A 435 -9.26 -18.09 -19.98
CA ASN A 435 -8.67 -17.35 -21.10
C ASN A 435 -7.61 -16.32 -20.69
N HIS A 436 -7.52 -16.01 -19.39
CA HIS A 436 -6.73 -14.92 -18.84
C HIS A 436 -5.27 -14.94 -19.32
N ALA A 437 -4.81 -13.85 -19.93
CA ALA A 437 -3.49 -13.77 -20.56
C ALA A 437 -2.32 -13.66 -19.57
N GLY A 438 -2.59 -13.35 -18.30
CA GLY A 438 -1.60 -13.25 -17.25
C GLY A 438 -1.10 -14.59 -16.70
N GLN A 439 -1.78 -15.70 -17.03
CA GLN A 439 -1.43 -17.03 -16.56
C GLN A 439 -1.12 -17.99 -17.71
N LYS A 440 -0.44 -19.10 -17.39
CA LYS A 440 -0.26 -20.18 -18.36
C LYS A 440 -1.62 -20.84 -18.65
N PRO A 441 -1.93 -21.20 -19.92
CA PRO A 441 -3.19 -21.87 -20.24
C PRO A 441 -3.36 -23.19 -19.46
N LEU A 442 -4.58 -23.44 -19.01
CA LEU A 442 -4.96 -24.71 -18.39
C LEU A 442 -5.20 -25.78 -19.44
N SER A 443 -4.79 -27.01 -19.16
CA SER A 443 -5.11 -28.16 -20.03
C SER A 443 -6.60 -28.51 -19.97
N ALA A 444 -7.08 -29.30 -20.94
CA ALA A 444 -8.46 -29.81 -20.93
C ALA A 444 -8.78 -30.57 -19.63
N ARG A 445 -7.86 -31.42 -19.16
CA ARG A 445 -7.96 -32.12 -17.89
C ARG A 445 -8.10 -31.16 -16.70
N GLN A 446 -7.30 -30.09 -16.66
CA GLN A 446 -7.38 -29.10 -15.58
C GLN A 446 -8.70 -28.32 -15.61
N ARG A 447 -9.20 -27.94 -16.80
CA ARG A 447 -10.51 -27.30 -16.93
C ARG A 447 -11.64 -28.22 -16.45
N ALA A 448 -11.60 -29.50 -16.81
CA ALA A 448 -12.56 -30.49 -16.34
C ALA A 448 -12.52 -30.65 -14.81
N LEU A 449 -11.32 -30.78 -14.23
CA LEU A 449 -11.11 -30.88 -12.79
C LEU A 449 -11.61 -29.64 -12.04
N PHE A 450 -11.36 -28.46 -12.59
CA PHE A 450 -11.88 -27.21 -12.05
C PHE A 450 -13.42 -27.22 -12.01
N LEU A 451 -14.06 -27.56 -13.12
CA LEU A 451 -15.52 -27.55 -13.24
C LEU A 451 -16.18 -28.58 -12.34
N ASP A 452 -15.63 -29.80 -12.24
CA ASP A 452 -16.09 -30.81 -11.27
C ASP A 452 -16.09 -30.22 -9.85
N ARG A 453 -14.93 -29.69 -9.43
CA ARG A 453 -14.76 -29.21 -8.06
C ARG A 453 -15.63 -27.99 -7.77
N PHE A 454 -15.74 -27.04 -8.70
CA PHE A 454 -16.57 -25.84 -8.55
C PHE A 454 -18.06 -26.18 -8.47
N CYS A 455 -18.54 -27.07 -9.35
CA CYS A 455 -19.97 -27.42 -9.44
C CYS A 455 -20.43 -28.34 -8.30
N ARG A 456 -19.53 -29.01 -7.58
CA ARG A 456 -19.87 -29.99 -6.55
C ARG A 456 -20.86 -29.43 -5.51
N GLY A 457 -22.00 -30.11 -5.37
CA GLY A 457 -23.08 -29.77 -4.43
C GLY A 457 -23.85 -28.49 -4.79
N TRP A 458 -23.94 -28.15 -6.08
CA TRP A 458 -24.70 -27.00 -6.56
C TRP A 458 -25.88 -27.43 -7.42
N SER A 459 -27.10 -27.20 -6.94
CA SER A 459 -28.33 -27.47 -7.70
C SER A 459 -28.40 -26.70 -9.03
N GLY A 460 -27.85 -25.49 -9.09
CA GLY A 460 -27.79 -24.67 -10.31
C GLY A 460 -26.68 -25.02 -11.29
N ALA A 461 -25.90 -26.10 -11.06
CA ALA A 461 -24.74 -26.43 -11.87
C ALA A 461 -25.07 -26.65 -13.35
N SER A 462 -26.19 -27.30 -13.67
CA SER A 462 -26.59 -27.58 -15.05
C SER A 462 -26.92 -26.29 -15.83
N ALA A 463 -27.65 -25.36 -15.21
CA ALA A 463 -27.95 -24.06 -15.80
C ALA A 463 -26.67 -23.23 -16.03
N PHE A 464 -25.77 -23.23 -15.04
CA PHE A 464 -24.47 -22.60 -15.17
C PHE A 464 -23.62 -23.20 -16.29
N ARG A 465 -23.54 -24.53 -16.41
CA ARG A 465 -22.75 -25.19 -17.46
C ARG A 465 -23.25 -24.83 -18.85
N ARG A 466 -24.57 -24.87 -19.07
CA ARG A 466 -25.17 -24.40 -20.33
C ARG A 466 -24.79 -22.95 -20.62
N ARG A 467 -24.86 -22.08 -19.62
CA ARG A 467 -24.49 -20.67 -19.77
C ARG A 467 -22.99 -20.48 -20.05
N LEU A 468 -22.11 -21.23 -19.38
CA LEU A 468 -20.67 -21.23 -19.63
C LEU A 468 -20.37 -21.62 -21.07
N ASP A 469 -20.99 -22.69 -21.57
CA ASP A 469 -20.79 -23.17 -22.94
C ASP A 469 -21.22 -22.15 -24.01
N LEU A 470 -22.19 -21.29 -23.70
CA LEU A 470 -22.61 -20.18 -24.57
C LEU A 470 -21.60 -19.03 -24.58
N VAL A 471 -21.02 -18.68 -23.42
CA VAL A 471 -20.22 -17.46 -23.27
C VAL A 471 -18.71 -17.66 -23.42
N LEU A 472 -18.23 -18.91 -23.44
CA LEU A 472 -16.82 -19.25 -23.62
C LEU A 472 -16.23 -18.66 -24.91
N GLU A 473 -16.91 -18.79 -26.04
CA GLU A 473 -16.48 -18.24 -27.33
C GLU A 473 -16.48 -16.69 -27.33
N PRO A 474 -17.60 -16.01 -26.97
CA PRO A 474 -17.61 -14.55 -26.81
C PRO A 474 -16.47 -14.00 -25.94
N ILE A 475 -16.20 -14.63 -24.79
CA ILE A 475 -15.11 -14.20 -23.91
C ILE A 475 -13.75 -14.48 -24.54
N SER A 476 -13.55 -15.64 -25.18
CA SER A 476 -12.29 -15.95 -25.86
C SER A 476 -11.96 -14.89 -26.92
N LEU A 477 -12.98 -14.41 -27.64
CA LEU A 477 -12.86 -13.31 -28.60
C LEU A 477 -12.61 -11.96 -27.94
N GLU A 478 -13.25 -11.69 -26.82
CA GLU A 478 -12.95 -10.50 -26.03
C GLU A 478 -11.47 -10.45 -25.61
N TRP A 479 -10.87 -11.58 -25.25
CA TRP A 479 -9.44 -11.66 -24.94
C TRP A 479 -8.53 -11.39 -26.16
N VAL A 480 -9.02 -11.59 -27.38
CA VAL A 480 -8.35 -11.09 -28.61
C VAL A 480 -8.37 -9.56 -28.61
N LEU A 481 -9.54 -8.95 -28.40
CA LEU A 481 -9.69 -7.49 -28.36
C LEU A 481 -8.90 -6.85 -27.19
N ILE A 482 -8.84 -7.51 -26.03
CA ILE A 482 -8.03 -7.04 -24.89
C ILE A 482 -6.54 -7.03 -25.23
N ALA A 483 -6.04 -8.02 -25.98
CA ALA A 483 -4.67 -7.98 -26.47
C ALA A 483 -4.43 -6.77 -27.38
N LEU A 484 -5.42 -6.41 -28.19
CA LEU A 484 -5.40 -5.27 -29.10
C LEU A 484 -5.66 -3.91 -28.44
N ASN A 485 -6.00 -3.84 -27.14
CA ASN A 485 -6.22 -2.57 -26.43
C ASN A 485 -5.03 -1.59 -26.54
N VAL A 486 -3.81 -2.10 -26.77
CA VAL A 486 -2.61 -1.28 -27.01
C VAL A 486 -2.74 -0.34 -28.22
N LEU A 487 -3.69 -0.60 -29.11
CA LEU A 487 -3.96 0.27 -30.26
C LEU A 487 -4.66 1.57 -29.85
N SER A 488 -5.28 1.62 -28.66
CA SER A 488 -5.87 2.85 -28.11
C SER A 488 -4.83 3.76 -27.47
N SER A 489 -4.97 5.08 -27.69
CA SER A 489 -4.11 6.12 -27.12
C SER A 489 -4.09 6.11 -25.59
N GLU A 490 -5.25 5.91 -24.96
CA GLU A 490 -5.42 5.82 -23.51
C GLU A 490 -4.59 4.67 -22.88
N THR A 491 -4.65 3.48 -23.49
CA THR A 491 -3.91 2.31 -22.98
C THR A 491 -2.40 2.51 -23.11
N LEU A 492 -1.95 3.15 -24.19
CA LEU A 492 -0.53 3.49 -24.37
C LEU A 492 -0.06 4.52 -23.34
N ALA A 493 -0.86 5.55 -23.05
CA ALA A 493 -0.55 6.55 -22.04
C ALA A 493 -0.42 5.92 -20.64
N ARG A 494 -1.38 5.07 -20.23
CA ARG A 494 -1.30 4.34 -18.95
C ARG A 494 -0.06 3.46 -18.85
N ARG A 495 0.30 2.75 -19.92
CA ARG A 495 1.51 1.91 -19.92
C ARG A 495 2.80 2.73 -19.86
N ARG A 496 2.86 3.89 -20.51
CA ARG A 496 4.00 4.82 -20.39
C ARG A 496 4.12 5.42 -18.99
N PHE A 497 2.99 5.71 -18.33
CA PHE A 497 3.00 6.13 -16.93
C PHE A 497 3.59 5.05 -16.02
N SER A 498 3.23 3.78 -16.24
CA SER A 498 3.80 2.66 -15.48
C SER A 498 5.27 2.33 -15.85
N ASP A 499 5.69 2.61 -17.09
CA ASP A 499 7.03 2.33 -17.61
C ASP A 499 7.44 3.37 -18.68
N PRO A 500 8.18 4.43 -18.28
CA PRO A 500 8.57 5.49 -19.20
C PRO A 500 9.50 5.06 -20.35
N SER A 501 10.19 3.92 -20.22
CA SER A 501 11.15 3.40 -21.20
C SER A 501 10.55 2.51 -22.29
N LEU A 502 9.22 2.42 -22.35
CA LEU A 502 8.48 1.50 -23.20
C LEU A 502 8.59 1.82 -24.70
N ASP A 503 9.16 0.89 -25.49
CA ASP A 503 9.07 0.92 -26.96
C ASP A 503 7.66 0.54 -27.45
N ARG A 504 6.96 1.56 -27.98
CA ARG A 504 5.61 1.45 -28.53
C ARG A 504 5.52 0.48 -29.71
N ARG A 505 6.44 0.55 -30.68
CA ARG A 505 6.36 -0.23 -31.92
C ARG A 505 6.51 -1.71 -31.61
N ARG A 506 7.51 -2.05 -30.80
CA ARG A 506 7.75 -3.44 -30.36
C ARG A 506 6.58 -3.99 -29.55
N LEU A 507 5.98 -3.19 -28.67
CA LEU A 507 4.81 -3.61 -27.89
C LEU A 507 3.60 -3.89 -28.80
N VAL A 508 3.29 -3.01 -29.76
CA VAL A 508 2.16 -3.19 -30.68
C VAL A 508 2.34 -4.47 -31.50
N ALA A 509 3.52 -4.67 -32.12
CA ALA A 509 3.79 -5.87 -32.91
C ALA A 509 3.64 -7.17 -32.10
N ALA A 510 4.14 -7.18 -30.86
CA ALA A 510 3.98 -8.33 -29.96
C ALA A 510 2.50 -8.63 -29.63
N ARG A 511 1.67 -7.58 -29.50
CA ARG A 511 0.24 -7.70 -29.22
C ARG A 511 -0.57 -8.15 -30.43
N LEU A 512 -0.23 -7.72 -31.64
CA LEU A 512 -0.83 -8.23 -32.89
C LEU A 512 -0.57 -9.73 -33.05
N ARG A 513 0.67 -10.20 -32.84
CA ARG A 513 0.99 -11.63 -32.86
C ARG A 513 0.19 -12.43 -31.82
N ALA A 514 0.08 -11.90 -30.59
CA ALA A 514 -0.71 -12.54 -29.55
C ALA A 514 -2.21 -12.60 -29.90
N ALA A 515 -2.76 -11.58 -30.55
CA ALA A 515 -4.14 -11.57 -31.01
C ALA A 515 -4.38 -12.62 -32.11
N ARG A 516 -3.50 -12.72 -33.12
CA ARG A 516 -3.58 -13.75 -34.17
C ARG A 516 -3.58 -15.17 -33.62
N ALA A 517 -2.63 -15.48 -32.74
CA ALA A 517 -2.51 -16.81 -32.13
C ALA A 517 -3.73 -17.19 -31.28
N ARG A 518 -4.47 -16.20 -30.74
CA ARG A 518 -5.71 -16.43 -30.01
C ARG A 518 -6.90 -16.62 -30.95
N LEU A 519 -6.97 -15.84 -32.03
CA LEU A 519 -8.02 -15.93 -33.03
C LEU A 519 -8.07 -17.32 -33.68
N GLN A 520 -6.91 -17.92 -33.97
CA GLN A 520 -6.79 -19.28 -34.51
C GLN A 520 -7.38 -20.39 -33.62
N ARG A 521 -7.63 -20.09 -32.33
CA ARG A 521 -8.22 -21.05 -31.38
C ARG A 521 -9.73 -20.91 -31.26
N ILE A 522 -10.31 -19.91 -31.91
CA ILE A 522 -11.75 -19.71 -31.96
C ILE A 522 -12.24 -20.47 -33.20
N PRO A 523 -13.20 -21.41 -33.05
CA PRO A 523 -13.71 -22.17 -34.19
C PRO A 523 -14.19 -21.23 -35.30
N THR A 524 -13.52 -21.29 -36.45
CA THR A 524 -13.93 -20.61 -37.68
C THR A 524 -14.82 -21.56 -38.46
N CYS A 525 -16.10 -21.19 -38.53
CA CYS A 525 -17.22 -21.98 -39.08
C CYS A 525 -17.55 -23.24 -38.27
#